data_AF-A0A9E2KJX8-F1
#
_entry.id   AF-A0A9E2KJX8-F1
#
_cell.length_a   1.000
_cell.length_b   1.000
_cell.length_c   1.000
_cell.angle_alpha   90.00
_cell.angle_beta   90.00
_cell.angle_gamma   90.00
#
_symmetry.space_group_name_H-M   'P 1'
#
loop_
_entity.id
_entity.type
_entity.pdbx_description
1 polymer ?
#
loop_
_entity_poly.entity_id
_entity_poly.type
_entity_poly.pdbx_seq_one_letter_code
_entity_poly.pdbx_strand_id
1 'polypeptide(L)'
;MLPEPLLWRRLTADELSSVYETEMCRDFPPGERKPLAMILDAEARGRAHSWGVYAGERLAAYLLMVRPEGCPVSHLDYFAVLPQYRQGGLGGRLLARLPAQE
;
A
#
# COMPACT_ATOMS: atom_id res chain seq x y z
N MET A 1 0.16 -21.50 4.59
CA MET A 1 -1.18 -21.35 3.99
C MET A 1 -1.65 -19.93 4.22
N LEU A 2 -2.17 -19.23 3.20
CA LEU A 2 -2.99 -18.04 3.46
C LEU A 2 -4.40 -18.53 3.82
N PRO A 3 -4.88 -18.38 5.06
CA PRO A 3 -6.09 -19.08 5.48
C PRO A 3 -7.41 -18.45 5.00
N GLU A 4 -7.39 -17.27 4.37
CA GLU A 4 -8.59 -16.49 4.08
C GLU A 4 -8.46 -15.73 2.75
N PRO A 5 -9.58 -15.39 2.06
CA PRO A 5 -9.54 -14.57 0.86
C PRO A 5 -8.91 -13.21 1.18
N LEU A 6 -8.01 -12.75 0.29
CA LEU A 6 -7.38 -11.45 0.43
C LEU A 6 -8.32 -10.36 -0.08
N LEU A 7 -8.66 -9.41 0.80
CA LEU A 7 -9.50 -8.26 0.48
C LEU A 7 -8.63 -7.04 0.20
N TRP A 8 -8.84 -6.38 -0.93
CA TRP A 8 -8.23 -5.11 -1.27
C TRP A 8 -9.18 -3.97 -0.89
N ARG A 9 -8.67 -2.96 -0.19
CA ARG A 9 -9.44 -1.78 0.21
C ARG A 9 -8.59 -0.52 0.07
N ARG A 10 -9.18 0.57 -0.45
CA ARG A 10 -8.57 1.90 -0.39
C ARG A 10 -8.44 2.32 1.07
N LEU A 11 -7.26 2.78 1.47
CA LEU A 11 -7.07 3.25 2.84
C LEU A 11 -7.73 4.61 2.99
N THR A 12 -8.38 4.85 4.13
CA THR A 12 -8.74 6.21 4.53
C THR A 12 -7.49 6.99 4.95
N ALA A 13 -7.59 8.31 5.11
CA ALA A 13 -6.49 9.13 5.61
C ALA A 13 -5.98 8.66 6.99
N ASP A 14 -6.89 8.26 7.88
CA ASP A 14 -6.55 7.76 9.22
C ASP A 14 -5.87 6.39 9.14
N GLU A 15 -6.38 5.49 8.31
CA GLU A 15 -5.77 4.16 8.11
C GLU A 15 -4.38 4.27 7.46
N LEU A 16 -4.22 5.14 6.47
CA LEU A 16 -2.93 5.42 5.84
C LEU A 16 -1.93 6.01 6.83
N SER A 17 -2.37 6.94 7.69
CA SER A 17 -1.51 7.52 8.75
C SER A 17 -1.04 6.45 9.73
N SER A 18 -1.96 5.57 10.16
CA SER A 18 -1.64 4.43 11.03
C SER A 18 -0.64 3.48 10.37
N VAL A 19 -0.86 3.11 9.09
CA VAL A 19 0.07 2.26 8.33
C VAL A 19 1.43 2.93 8.16
N TYR A 20 1.47 4.24 7.93
CA TYR A 20 2.71 4.98 7.78
C TYR A 20 3.55 4.92 9.07
N GLU A 21 2.93 5.22 10.20
CA GLU A 21 3.59 5.31 11.50
C GLU A 21 4.07 3.96 12.01
N THR A 22 3.30 2.90 11.77
CA THR A 22 3.55 1.56 12.33
C THR A 22 4.29 0.62 11.37
N GLU A 23 3.84 0.52 10.12
CA GLU A 23 4.34 -0.44 9.15
C GLU A 23 5.43 0.16 8.27
N MET A 24 5.18 1.35 7.70
CA MET A 24 6.09 1.99 6.74
C MET A 24 7.38 2.47 7.39
N CYS A 25 7.32 3.00 8.62
CA CYS A 25 8.49 3.32 9.43
C CYS A 25 9.41 2.11 9.68
N ARG A 26 8.83 0.90 9.80
CA ARG A 26 9.58 -0.34 9.96
C ARG A 26 10.17 -0.81 8.64
N ASP A 27 9.39 -0.74 7.57
CA ASP A 27 9.74 -1.36 6.29
C ASP A 27 10.69 -0.50 5.45
N PHE A 28 10.72 0.82 5.64
CA PHE A 28 11.55 1.76 4.88
C PHE A 28 12.34 2.71 5.80
N PRO A 29 13.65 2.93 5.55
CA PRO A 29 14.45 3.86 6.36
C PRO A 29 13.98 5.31 6.19
N PRO A 30 14.28 6.21 7.14
CA PRO A 30 13.85 7.62 7.08
C PRO A 30 14.19 8.34 5.75
N GLY A 31 15.36 8.07 5.17
CA GLY A 31 15.80 8.72 3.93
C GLY A 31 15.03 8.31 2.68
N GLU A 32 14.28 7.20 2.73
CA GLU A 32 13.51 6.67 1.60
C GLU A 32 12.01 7.00 1.73
N ARG A 33 11.59 7.59 2.86
CA ARG A 33 10.19 7.88 3.15
C ARG A 33 9.84 9.33 2.82
N LYS A 34 8.85 9.50 1.97
CA LYS A 34 8.16 10.77 1.77
C LYS A 34 7.49 11.22 3.08
N PRO A 35 7.47 12.52 3.41
CA PRO A 35 6.70 13.00 4.57
C PRO A 35 5.23 12.60 4.47
N LEU A 36 4.64 12.12 5.57
CA LEU A 36 3.23 11.69 5.60
C LEU A 36 2.28 12.77 5.07
N ALA A 37 2.49 14.02 5.48
CA ALA A 37 1.68 15.15 5.02
C ALA A 37 1.65 15.28 3.48
N MET A 38 2.77 15.01 2.81
CA MET A 38 2.85 15.06 1.35
C MET A 38 2.08 13.92 0.69
N ILE A 39 2.06 12.74 1.31
CA ILE A 39 1.30 11.59 0.83
C ILE A 39 -0.20 11.86 0.96
N LEU A 40 -0.66 12.30 2.14
CA LEU A 40 -2.07 12.62 2.40
C LEU A 40 -2.59 13.72 1.47
N ASP A 41 -1.76 14.73 1.23
CA ASP A 41 -2.04 15.84 0.32
C ASP A 41 -2.12 15.42 -1.15
N ALA A 42 -1.40 14.36 -1.55
CA ALA A 42 -1.50 13.76 -2.87
C ALA A 42 -2.76 12.89 -3.02
N GLU A 43 -3.10 12.09 -2.00
CA GLU A 43 -4.37 11.34 -1.90
C GLU A 43 -5.58 12.26 -2.02
N ALA A 44 -5.60 13.34 -1.23
CA ALA A 44 -6.69 14.31 -1.23
C ALA A 44 -6.89 15.00 -2.58
N ARG A 45 -5.84 15.12 -3.40
CA ARG A 45 -5.91 15.66 -4.77
C ARG A 45 -6.08 14.60 -5.85
N GLY A 46 -6.28 13.33 -5.48
CA GLY A 46 -6.38 12.22 -6.42
C GLY A 46 -5.12 11.97 -7.26
N ARG A 47 -3.96 12.47 -6.79
CA ARG A 47 -2.65 12.27 -7.43
C ARG A 47 -1.91 11.05 -6.89
N ALA A 48 -2.42 10.47 -5.82
CA ALA A 48 -1.94 9.23 -5.26
C ALA A 48 -3.14 8.44 -4.75
N HIS A 49 -2.96 7.12 -4.64
CA HIS A 49 -3.92 6.25 -4.01
C HIS A 49 -3.23 5.09 -3.31
N SER A 50 -3.72 4.73 -2.13
CA SER A 50 -3.16 3.71 -1.27
C SER A 50 -4.15 2.58 -1.05
N TRP A 51 -3.59 1.38 -0.92
CA TRP A 51 -4.34 0.15 -0.74
C TRP A 51 -3.83 -0.57 0.51
N GLY A 52 -4.76 -1.08 1.31
CA GLY A 52 -4.52 -2.15 2.25
C GLY A 52 -5.00 -3.47 1.66
N VAL A 53 -4.22 -4.53 1.87
CA VAL A 53 -4.61 -5.90 1.54
C VAL A 53 -4.77 -6.67 2.84
N TYR A 54 -5.96 -7.21 3.09
CA TYR A 54 -6.33 -7.81 4.36
C TYR A 54 -6.58 -9.32 4.22
N ALA A 55 -6.11 -10.09 5.19
CA ALA A 55 -6.51 -11.48 5.43
C ALA A 55 -7.44 -11.48 6.64
N GLY A 56 -8.75 -11.53 6.38
CA GLY A 56 -9.77 -11.22 7.39
C GLY A 56 -9.66 -9.75 7.79
N GLU A 57 -9.57 -9.49 9.10
CA GLU A 57 -9.36 -8.15 9.65
C GLU A 57 -7.89 -7.73 9.73
N ARG A 58 -6.95 -8.61 9.38
CA ARG A 58 -5.52 -8.38 9.56
C ARG A 58 -4.88 -7.84 8.29
N LEU A 59 -4.23 -6.69 8.38
CA LEU A 59 -3.43 -6.16 7.29
C LEU A 59 -2.30 -7.15 6.95
N ALA A 60 -2.19 -7.52 5.69
CA ALA A 60 -1.20 -8.45 5.16
C ALA A 60 -0.17 -7.76 4.25
N ALA A 61 -0.58 -6.70 3.55
CA ALA A 61 0.29 -5.86 2.75
C ALA A 61 -0.33 -4.48 2.57
N TYR A 62 0.48 -3.49 2.20
CA TYR A 62 0.00 -2.18 1.76
C TYR A 62 0.75 -1.72 0.52
N LEU A 63 0.09 -0.86 -0.27
CA LEU A 63 0.62 -0.28 -1.50
C LEU A 63 0.32 1.22 -1.52
N LEU A 64 1.23 1.99 -2.11
CA LEU A 64 1.03 3.40 -2.43
C LEU A 64 1.37 3.59 -3.90
N MET A 65 0.39 4.04 -4.66
CA MET A 65 0.50 4.37 -6.08
C MET A 65 0.45 5.88 -6.25
N VAL A 66 1.28 6.43 -7.14
CA VAL A 66 1.23 7.85 -7.52
C VAL A 66 0.87 7.95 -8.99
N ARG A 67 -0.15 8.74 -9.31
CA ARG A 67 -0.56 9.08 -10.68
C ARG A 67 -0.56 10.61 -10.80
N PRO A 68 0.52 11.21 -11.32
CA PRO A 68 0.52 12.64 -11.62
C PRO A 68 -0.60 12.97 -12.62
N GLU A 69 -1.09 14.20 -12.55
CA GLU A 69 -2.14 14.67 -13.46
C GLU A 69 -1.69 14.57 -14.92
N GLY A 70 -2.57 14.08 -15.79
CA GLY A 70 -2.27 13.87 -17.21
C GLY A 70 -1.42 12.62 -17.51
N CYS A 71 -0.99 11.85 -16.51
CA CYS A 71 -0.29 10.59 -16.74
C CYS A 71 -1.28 9.43 -16.92
N PRO A 72 -1.14 8.61 -17.98
CA PRO A 72 -2.02 7.47 -18.22
C PRO A 72 -1.70 6.25 -17.35
N VAL A 73 -0.60 6.30 -16.59
CA VAL A 73 -0.08 5.19 -15.79
C VAL A 73 0.20 5.63 -14.37
N SER A 74 -0.04 4.73 -13.43
CA SER A 74 0.34 4.90 -12.02
C SER A 74 1.70 4.27 -11.75
N HIS A 75 2.52 4.95 -10.97
CA HIS A 75 3.78 4.43 -10.46
C HIS A 75 3.57 3.80 -9.07
N LEU A 76 4.03 2.56 -8.89
CA LEU A 76 4.06 1.92 -7.58
C LEU A 76 5.25 2.46 -6.77
N ASP A 77 4.96 3.34 -5.83
CA ASP A 77 5.95 4.12 -5.09
C ASP A 77 6.37 3.42 -3.79
N TYR A 78 5.42 2.78 -3.09
CA TYR A 78 5.71 1.91 -1.94
C TYR A 78 4.92 0.61 -2.02
N PHE A 79 5.59 -0.48 -1.69
CA PHE A 79 4.98 -1.80 -1.54
C PHE A 79 5.68 -2.61 -0.46
N ALA A 80 4.91 -3.08 0.51
CA ALA A 80 5.43 -4.02 1.49
C ALA A 80 4.40 -5.09 1.88
N VAL A 81 4.89 -6.30 2.07
CA VAL A 81 4.18 -7.40 2.73
C VAL A 81 4.61 -7.42 4.19
N LEU A 82 3.64 -7.51 5.12
CA LEU A 82 3.96 -7.54 6.54
C LEU A 82 4.75 -8.81 6.89
N PRO A 83 5.69 -8.74 7.87
CA PRO A 83 6.64 -9.82 8.16
C PRO A 83 6.02 -11.21 8.30
N GLN A 84 4.89 -11.31 9.00
CA GLN A 84 4.18 -12.58 9.24
C GLN A 84 3.59 -13.23 7.98
N TYR A 85 3.52 -12.51 6.85
CA TYR A 85 3.02 -13.02 5.56
C TYR A 85 4.11 -13.12 4.49
N ARG A 86 5.38 -12.90 4.84
CA ARG A 86 6.54 -13.07 3.94
C ARG A 86 6.87 -14.56 3.73
N GLN A 87 7.79 -14.84 2.81
CA GLN A 87 8.27 -16.20 2.48
C GLN A 87 7.21 -17.17 1.95
N GLY A 88 6.01 -16.69 1.60
CA GLY A 88 4.92 -17.49 1.03
C GLY A 88 4.49 -17.09 -0.38
N GLY A 89 5.32 -16.31 -1.09
CA GLY A 89 5.03 -15.82 -2.45
C GLY A 89 3.90 -14.77 -2.53
N LEU A 90 3.44 -14.23 -1.40
CA LEU A 90 2.34 -13.26 -1.37
C LEU A 90 2.64 -12.02 -2.21
N GLY A 91 3.84 -11.45 -2.07
CA GLY A 91 4.22 -10.24 -2.80
C GLY A 91 4.03 -10.37 -4.32
N GLY A 92 4.56 -11.45 -4.91
CA GLY A 92 4.41 -11.72 -6.33
C GLY A 92 2.94 -11.94 -6.76
N ARG A 93 2.13 -12.63 -5.94
CA ARG A 93 0.70 -12.80 -6.23
C ARG A 93 -0.07 -11.47 -6.20
N LEU A 94 0.28 -10.56 -5.29
CA LEU A 94 -0.36 -9.24 -5.22
C LEU A 94 0.01 -8.40 -6.43
N LEU A 95 1.29 -8.37 -6.81
CA LEU A 95 1.74 -7.66 -8.02
C LEU A 95 1.07 -8.19 -9.29
N ALA A 96 0.89 -9.51 -9.40
CA ALA A 96 0.18 -10.11 -10.53
C ALA A 96 -1.32 -9.73 -10.59
N ARG A 97 -1.94 -9.40 -9.45
CA ARG A 97 -3.35 -8.96 -9.37
C ARG A 97 -3.52 -7.45 -9.41
N LEU A 98 -2.46 -6.68 -9.19
CA LEU A 98 -2.49 -5.23 -9.12
C LEU A 98 -3.13 -4.56 -10.34
N PRO A 99 -2.93 -5.02 -11.60
CA PRO A 99 -3.59 -4.41 -12.76
C PRO A 99 -5.12 -4.45 -12.73
N ALA A 100 -5.74 -5.35 -11.97
CA ALA A 100 -7.19 -5.42 -11.84
C ALA A 100 -7.74 -4.46 -10.76
N GLN A 101 -6.85 -3.79 -10.02
CA GLN A 101 -7.23 -2.83 -8.97
C GLN A 101 -7.09 -1.38 -9.45
N GLU A 102 -6.59 -1.15 -10.66
CA GLU A 102 -6.17 0.17 -11.14
C GLU A 102 -6.71 0.52 -12.54
#